data_AF-A0A6J6KD58-F1
#
_entry.id   AF-A0A6J6KD58-F1
#
_cell.length_a   1.000
_cell.length_b   1.000
_cell.length_c   1.000
_cell.angle_alpha   90.00
_cell.angle_beta   90.00
_cell.angle_gamma   90.00
#
_symmetry.space_group_name_H-M   'P 1'
#
loop_
_entity.id
_entity.type
_entity.pdbx_description
1 polymer ?
#
loop_
_entity_poly.entity_id
_entity_poly.type
_entity_poly.pdbx_seq_one_letter_code
_entity_poly.pdbx_strand_id
1 'polypeptide(L)'
;MVLKKRLSFLQWGFAGVVLAAPLTRWVAVTMETQPTTCPSQILFGVACPLCGATRASLHLASGDVVTALQFNAGLVAFSLALGVVLLQQQRALSATG
;
A
#
# COMPACT_ATOMS: atom_id res chain seq x y z
N MET A 1 10.68 -22.88 17.93
CA MET A 1 9.87 -21.68 18.31
C MET A 1 9.70 -20.66 17.17
N VAL A 2 10.67 -20.52 16.25
CA VAL A 2 10.65 -19.53 15.15
C VAL A 2 9.49 -19.73 14.15
N LEU A 3 9.15 -20.97 13.81
CA LEU A 3 8.09 -21.30 12.85
C LEU A 3 6.68 -20.84 13.29
N LYS A 4 6.36 -20.95 14.59
CA LYS A 4 5.09 -20.51 15.17
C LYS A 4 4.96 -18.98 15.17
N LYS A 5 6.10 -18.28 15.33
CA LYS A 5 6.20 -16.81 15.26
C LYS A 5 6.01 -16.29 13.83
N ARG A 6 6.51 -17.03 12.82
CA ARG A 6 6.27 -16.74 11.38
C ARG A 6 4.82 -16.92 10.97
N LEU A 7 4.20 -18.02 11.40
CA LEU A 7 2.79 -18.28 11.11
C LEU A 7 1.89 -17.23 11.78
N SER A 8 2.22 -16.83 13.01
CA SER A 8 1.51 -15.75 13.71
C SER A 8 1.69 -14.40 12.99
N PHE A 9 2.90 -14.02 12.59
CA PHE A 9 3.13 -12.74 11.90
C PHE A 9 2.45 -12.70 10.52
N LEU A 10 2.47 -13.81 9.78
CA LEU A 10 1.78 -13.93 8.49
C LEU A 10 0.25 -13.92 8.67
N GLN A 11 -0.27 -14.62 9.68
CA GLN A 11 -1.70 -14.58 10.04
C GLN A 11 -2.14 -13.17 10.46
N TRP A 12 -1.32 -12.45 11.21
CA TRP A 12 -1.59 -11.06 11.59
C TRP A 12 -1.49 -10.11 10.40
N GLY A 13 -0.57 -10.36 9.46
CA GLY A 13 -0.49 -9.63 8.20
C GLY A 13 -1.75 -9.84 7.34
N PHE A 14 -2.17 -11.08 7.15
CA PHE A 14 -3.41 -11.39 6.41
C PHE A 14 -4.65 -10.86 7.12
N ALA A 15 -4.75 -11.00 8.45
CA ALA A 15 -5.87 -10.46 9.22
C ALA A 15 -5.93 -8.92 9.11
N GLY A 16 -4.78 -8.25 9.16
CA GLY A 16 -4.68 -6.81 8.95
C GLY A 16 -5.14 -6.39 7.56
N VAL A 17 -4.70 -7.10 6.50
CA VAL A 17 -5.12 -6.82 5.12
C VAL A 17 -6.63 -7.06 4.93
N VAL A 18 -7.18 -8.15 5.45
CA VAL A 18 -8.61 -8.47 5.33
C VAL A 18 -9.48 -7.44 6.04
N LEU A 19 -9.07 -6.96 7.22
CA LEU A 19 -9.82 -5.95 7.97
C LEU A 19 -9.65 -4.54 7.39
N ALA A 20 -8.46 -4.20 6.90
CA ALA A 20 -8.17 -2.88 6.36
C ALA A 20 -8.70 -2.71 4.92
N ALA A 21 -8.83 -3.78 4.13
CA ALA A 21 -9.26 -3.71 2.73
C ALA A 21 -10.63 -3.02 2.50
N PRO A 22 -11.73 -3.37 3.19
CA PRO A 22 -13.02 -2.72 2.97
C PRO A 22 -12.99 -1.25 3.41
N LEU A 23 -12.29 -0.94 4.51
CA LEU A 23 -12.18 0.42 5.02
C LEU A 23 -11.35 1.30 4.06
N THR A 24 -10.18 0.82 3.64
CA THR A 24 -9.31 1.54 2.71
C THR A 24 -9.97 1.73 1.34
N ARG A 25 -10.74 0.74 0.87
CA ARG A 25 -11.53 0.87 -0.36
C ARG A 25 -12.62 1.92 -0.23
N TRP A 26 -13.36 1.93 0.88
CA TRP A 26 -14.39 2.93 1.14
C TRP A 26 -13.80 4.34 1.19
N VAL A 27 -12.66 4.51 1.87
CA VAL A 27 -11.94 5.80 1.91
C VAL A 27 -11.44 6.19 0.52
N ALA A 28 -10.86 5.27 -0.25
CA ALA A 28 -10.37 5.53 -1.60
C ALA A 28 -11.46 6.11 -2.51
N VAL A 29 -12.60 5.42 -2.60
CA VAL A 29 -13.74 5.86 -3.43
C VAL A 29 -14.28 7.21 -2.97
N THR A 30 -14.40 7.42 -1.66
CA THR A 30 -14.87 8.70 -1.10
C THR A 30 -13.96 9.86 -1.53
N MET A 31 -12.64 9.65 -1.46
CA MET A 31 -11.63 10.66 -1.85
C MET A 31 -11.61 10.98 -3.35
N GLU A 32 -12.09 10.06 -4.20
CA GLU A 32 -12.24 10.28 -5.64
C GLU A 32 -13.51 11.06 -5.98
N THR A 33 -14.59 10.85 -5.22
CA THR A 33 -15.86 11.56 -5.44
C THR A 33 -15.83 13.02 -4.99
N GLN A 34 -14.87 13.41 -4.17
CA GLN A 34 -14.74 14.78 -3.69
C GLN A 34 -14.00 15.68 -4.71
N PRO A 35 -14.45 16.94 -4.87
CA PRO A 35 -13.77 17.90 -5.71
C PRO A 35 -12.31 18.07 -5.28
N THR A 36 -11.38 18.03 -6.24
CA THR A 36 -9.96 18.14 -5.94
C THR A 36 -9.63 19.55 -5.44
N THR A 37 -9.10 19.63 -4.22
CA THR A 37 -8.59 20.87 -3.63
C THR A 37 -7.07 21.00 -3.81
N CYS A 38 -6.44 20.08 -4.55
CA CYS A 38 -5.01 20.03 -4.74
C CYS A 38 -4.58 21.14 -5.71
N PRO A 39 -3.82 22.17 -5.28
CA PRO A 39 -3.42 23.27 -6.15
C PRO A 39 -2.57 22.79 -7.33
N SER A 40 -1.73 21.76 -7.14
CA SER A 40 -0.91 21.24 -8.22
C SER A 40 -1.75 20.56 -9.31
N GLN A 41 -2.83 19.87 -8.91
CA GLN A 41 -3.74 19.24 -9.86
C GLN A 41 -4.57 20.29 -10.61
N ILE A 42 -4.94 21.39 -9.93
CA ILE A 42 -5.67 22.51 -10.53
C ILE A 42 -4.77 23.29 -11.51
N LEU A 43 -3.53 23.61 -11.11
CA LEU A 43 -2.63 24.47 -11.88
C LEU A 43 -1.86 23.72 -12.97
N PHE A 44 -1.44 22.49 -12.70
CA PHE A 44 -0.55 21.71 -13.57
C PHE A 44 -1.18 20.42 -14.09
N GLY A 45 -2.43 20.10 -13.70
CA GLY A 45 -3.11 18.86 -14.11
C GLY A 45 -2.54 17.59 -13.48
N VAL A 46 -1.56 17.70 -12.57
CA VAL A 46 -0.88 16.55 -11.95
C VAL A 46 -0.99 16.59 -10.43
N ALA A 47 -1.25 15.43 -9.83
CA ALA A 47 -1.19 15.28 -8.39
C ALA A 47 0.27 15.44 -7.92
N CYS A 48 0.47 16.25 -6.88
CA CYS A 48 1.79 16.37 -6.26
C CYS A 48 2.21 15.01 -5.67
N PRO A 49 3.52 14.75 -5.46
CA PRO A 49 3.98 13.44 -5.00
C PRO A 49 3.34 13.02 -3.67
N LEU A 50 2.93 13.97 -2.83
CA LEU A 50 2.30 13.69 -1.55
C LEU A 50 0.83 13.27 -1.70
N CYS A 51 -0.01 14.07 -2.36
CA CYS A 51 -1.43 13.73 -2.58
C CYS A 51 -1.58 12.48 -3.48
N GLY A 52 -0.73 12.36 -4.50
CA GLY A 52 -0.68 11.18 -5.37
C GLY A 52 -0.25 9.94 -4.59
N ALA A 53 0.74 10.04 -3.69
CA ALA A 53 1.13 8.92 -2.83
C ALA A 53 0.02 8.48 -1.87
N THR A 54 -0.71 9.43 -1.25
CA THR A 54 -1.81 9.08 -0.34
C THR A 54 -2.96 8.37 -1.05
N ARG A 55 -3.31 8.80 -2.27
CA ARG A 55 -4.32 8.10 -3.08
C ARG A 55 -3.80 6.74 -3.52
N ALA A 56 -2.58 6.67 -4.05
CA ALA A 56 -1.96 5.42 -4.46
C ALA A 56 -1.88 4.40 -3.31
N SER A 57 -1.57 4.82 -2.08
CA SER A 57 -1.49 3.91 -0.93
C SER A 57 -2.85 3.37 -0.51
N LEU A 58 -3.92 4.16 -0.59
CA LEU A 58 -5.29 3.69 -0.32
C LEU A 58 -5.76 2.66 -1.35
N HIS A 59 -5.52 2.89 -2.64
CA HIS A 59 -5.83 1.93 -3.70
C HIS A 59 -4.96 0.67 -3.57
N LEU A 60 -3.67 0.82 -3.28
CA LEU A 60 -2.76 -0.30 -3.09
C LEU A 60 -3.15 -1.15 -1.87
N ALA A 61 -3.55 -0.52 -0.75
CA ALA A 61 -4.00 -1.21 0.46
C ALA A 61 -5.35 -1.92 0.29
N SER A 62 -6.20 -1.43 -0.61
CA SER A 62 -7.46 -2.09 -0.98
C SER A 62 -7.30 -3.15 -2.09
N GLY A 63 -6.07 -3.35 -2.58
CA GLY A 63 -5.74 -4.34 -3.61
C GLY A 63 -5.91 -3.85 -5.05
N ASP A 64 -6.26 -2.58 -5.27
CA ASP A 64 -6.38 -1.97 -6.59
C ASP A 64 -5.03 -1.39 -7.06
N VAL A 65 -4.17 -2.28 -7.55
CA VAL A 65 -2.82 -1.92 -8.01
C VAL A 65 -2.86 -1.05 -9.27
N VAL A 66 -3.85 -1.28 -10.16
CA VAL A 66 -3.93 -0.58 -11.45
C VAL A 66 -4.23 0.90 -11.23
N THR A 67 -5.21 1.21 -10.38
CA THR A 67 -5.55 2.60 -10.05
C THR A 67 -4.43 3.24 -9.21
N ALA A 68 -3.78 2.48 -8.33
CA ALA A 68 -2.62 2.98 -7.58
C ALA A 68 -1.46 3.44 -8.48
N LEU A 69 -1.19 2.71 -9.58
CA LEU A 69 -0.15 3.06 -10.55
C LEU A 69 -0.45 4.39 -11.26
N GLN A 70 -1.72 4.69 -11.52
CA GLN A 70 -2.14 5.95 -12.16
C GLN A 70 -1.88 7.16 -11.25
N PHE A 71 -1.99 6.98 -9.93
CA PHE A 71 -1.75 8.05 -8.96
C PHE A 71 -0.27 8.25 -8.63
N ASN A 72 0.49 7.16 -8.44
CA ASN A 72 1.93 7.23 -8.17
C ASN A 72 2.64 5.89 -8.41
N ALA A 73 3.14 5.68 -9.62
CA ALA A 73 3.88 4.47 -9.98
C ALA A 73 5.16 4.25 -9.15
N GLY A 74 5.85 5.34 -8.77
CA GLY A 74 7.05 5.28 -7.95
C GLY A 74 6.78 4.70 -6.56
N LEU A 75 5.67 5.11 -5.93
CA LEU A 75 5.23 4.55 -4.66
C LEU A 75 4.92 3.05 -4.78
N VAL A 76 4.19 2.65 -5.82
CA VAL A 76 3.84 1.22 -6.02
C VAL A 76 5.12 0.39 -6.17
N ALA A 77 6.06 0.82 -7.01
CA ALA A 77 7.33 0.14 -7.19
C ALA A 77 8.14 0.06 -5.88
N PHE A 78 8.20 1.16 -5.12
CA PHE A 78 8.86 1.18 -3.81
C PHE A 78 8.20 0.21 -2.81
N SER A 79 6.87 0.17 -2.77
CA SER A 79 6.10 -0.71 -1.88
C SER A 79 6.37 -2.18 -2.17
N LEU A 80 6.40 -2.55 -3.46
CA LEU A 80 6.73 -3.91 -3.90
C LEU A 80 8.17 -4.28 -3.56
N ALA A 81 9.12 -3.38 -3.85
CA ALA A 81 10.53 -3.60 -3.53
C ALA A 81 10.74 -3.79 -2.02
N LEU A 82 10.11 -2.96 -1.19
CA LEU A 82 10.14 -3.08 0.26
C LEU A 82 9.55 -4.42 0.72
N GLY A 83 8.41 -4.83 0.17
CA GLY A 83 7.82 -6.15 0.44
C GLY A 83 8.78 -7.30 0.14
N VAL A 84 9.48 -7.25 -1.00
CA VAL A 84 10.49 -8.25 -1.37
C VAL A 84 11.65 -8.27 -0.39
N VAL A 85 12.21 -7.11 -0.02
CA VAL A 85 13.32 -7.00 0.93
C VAL A 85 12.94 -7.55 2.30
N LEU A 86 11.73 -7.24 2.78
CA LEU A 86 11.24 -7.77 4.06
C LEU A 86 11.08 -9.30 4.00
N LEU A 87 10.57 -9.85 2.90
CA LEU A 87 10.49 -11.30 2.70
C LEU A 87 11.87 -11.96 2.64
N GLN A 88 12.86 -11.31 2.03
CA GLN A 88 14.24 -11.77 1.99
C GLN A 88 14.89 -11.75 3.38
N GLN A 89 14.76 -10.66 4.12
CA GLN A 89 15.25 -10.56 5.51
C GLN A 89 14.61 -11.64 6.39
N GLN A 90 13.31 -11.89 6.23
CA GLN A 90 12.65 -12.98 6.93
C GLN A 90 13.26 -14.33 6.59
N ARG A 91 13.57 -14.61 5.32
CA ARG A 91 14.22 -15.88 4.91
C ARG A 91 15.63 -16.01 5.49
N ALA A 92 16.42 -14.95 5.49
CA ALA A 92 17.76 -14.93 6.09
C ALA A 92 17.70 -15.25 7.59
N LEU A 93 16.77 -14.63 8.33
CA LEU A 93 16.52 -14.92 9.74
C LEU A 93 16.01 -16.36 10.00
N SER A 94 15.51 -17.09 8.98
CA SER A 94 15.08 -18.49 9.13
C SER A 94 16.26 -19.45 9.14
N ALA A 95 17.33 -19.12 8.41
CA ALA A 95 18.42 -20.05 8.14
C ALA A 95 19.43 -20.14 9.29
N THR A 96 19.36 -19.21 10.25
CA THR A 96 20.32 -19.06 11.35
C THR A 96 19.81 -19.57 12.70
N GLY A 97 18.66 -20.23 12.78
CA GLY A 97 18.06 -20.64 14.06
C GLY A 97 17.28 -21.95 14.03
#